data_AF-A0A838UK17-F1
#
_entry.id   AF-A0A838UK17-F1
#
_cell.length_a   1.000
_cell.length_b   1.000
_cell.length_c   1.000
_cell.angle_alpha   90.00
_cell.angle_beta   90.00
_cell.angle_gamma   90.00
#
_symmetry.space_group_name_H-M   'P 1'
#
loop_
_entity.id
_entity.type
_entity.pdbx_description
1 polymer ?
#
loop_
_entity_poly.entity_id
_entity_poly.type
_entity_poly.pdbx_seq_one_letter_code
_entity_poly.pdbx_strand_id
1 'polypeptide(L)'
;MSLRAISFVRRAGAYGAGHVGWAFEYRNGKFNCGSVENDLGMPVAAVVTMDFWTCNTFNLAAHMRERHYDAYQIVEIATPHPQAAWEAVVWISRQPYLVLGRNCLDDVYDVMRAYGVPNLPVPEHEILPARWFELLPGDPQPLEAATTIPLRGLASLRARLPGSHDDCDIPATATATPPPWRVKGAPHEQDFLERLLGEHRGTPVTDKQRT
;
A
#
# COMPACT_ATOMS: atom_id res chain seq x y z
N MET A 1 0.12 -11.49 17.96
CA MET A 1 1.11 -10.41 17.72
C MET A 1 0.64 -9.67 16.49
N SER A 2 0.39 -8.36 16.59
CA SER A 2 0.02 -7.56 15.42
C SER A 2 1.23 -7.34 14.51
N LEU A 3 0.98 -7.19 13.22
CA LEU A 3 1.95 -6.72 12.23
C LEU A 3 1.40 -5.48 11.53
N ARG A 4 2.27 -4.77 10.82
CA ARG A 4 1.95 -3.44 10.29
C ARG A 4 1.71 -3.46 8.78
N ALA A 5 0.66 -2.76 8.36
CA ALA A 5 0.56 -2.19 7.02
C ALA A 5 0.92 -0.70 7.10
N ILE A 6 1.57 -0.19 6.07
CA ILE A 6 2.01 1.20 6.00
C ILE A 6 1.63 1.73 4.62
N SER A 7 0.97 2.88 4.60
CA SER A 7 0.80 3.66 3.38
C SER A 7 1.79 4.81 3.40
N PHE A 8 2.30 5.20 2.24
CA PHE A 8 3.18 6.34 2.06
C PHE A 8 2.58 7.31 1.07
N VAL A 9 2.91 8.59 1.21
CA VAL A 9 2.52 9.64 0.26
C VAL A 9 3.71 10.49 -0.15
N ARG A 10 3.77 10.80 -1.45
CA ARG A 10 4.59 11.85 -2.07
C ARG A 10 3.61 12.90 -2.59
N ARG A 11 3.37 13.96 -1.81
CA ARG A 11 2.33 14.97 -2.09
C ARG A 11 2.59 15.76 -3.36
N ALA A 12 3.87 16.01 -3.68
CA ALA A 12 4.26 16.68 -4.92
C ALA A 12 4.11 15.78 -6.17
N GLY A 13 3.83 14.48 -6.00
CA GLY A 13 3.66 13.53 -7.11
C GLY A 13 2.46 13.84 -8.00
N ALA A 14 2.48 13.32 -9.23
CA ALA A 14 1.39 13.44 -10.21
C ALA A 14 0.86 14.89 -10.36
N TYR A 15 1.77 15.84 -10.60
CA TYR A 15 1.46 17.27 -10.75
C TYR A 15 0.70 17.87 -9.56
N GLY A 16 0.96 17.37 -8.33
CA GLY A 16 0.37 17.84 -7.09
C GLY A 16 -0.92 17.11 -6.65
N ALA A 17 -1.41 16.14 -7.42
CA ALA A 17 -2.49 15.25 -6.96
C ALA A 17 -2.03 14.30 -5.84
N GLY A 18 -0.71 14.07 -5.75
CA GLY A 18 -0.08 13.12 -4.87
C GLY A 18 0.22 11.79 -5.54
N HIS A 19 1.06 11.00 -4.88
CA HIS A 19 1.40 9.64 -5.27
C HIS A 19 1.50 8.79 -4.01
N VAL A 20 1.00 7.55 -4.05
CA VAL A 20 1.01 6.67 -2.87
C VAL A 20 1.85 5.42 -3.10
N GLY A 21 2.32 4.82 -2.01
CA GLY A 21 3.08 3.58 -2.00
C GLY A 21 2.69 2.73 -0.80
N TRP A 22 2.99 1.44 -0.85
CA TRP A 22 2.65 0.51 0.23
C TRP A 22 3.90 0.04 0.97
N ALA A 23 3.69 -0.44 2.18
CA ALA A 23 4.51 -1.48 2.78
C ALA A 23 3.70 -2.39 3.69
N PHE A 24 4.17 -3.62 3.88
CA PHE A 24 3.61 -4.55 4.85
C PHE A 24 4.69 -5.40 5.51
N GLU A 25 4.50 -5.70 6.80
CA GLU A 25 5.49 -6.39 7.62
C GLU A 25 5.33 -7.92 7.54
N TYR A 26 6.44 -8.64 7.43
CA TYR A 26 6.52 -10.08 7.60
C TYR A 26 6.83 -10.44 9.06
N ARG A 27 6.51 -11.68 9.46
CA ARG A 27 6.83 -12.20 10.81
C ARG A 27 8.33 -12.18 11.15
N ASN A 28 9.20 -12.17 10.14
CA ASN A 28 10.65 -12.09 10.34
C ASN A 28 11.16 -10.67 10.59
N GLY A 29 10.29 -9.66 10.50
CA GLY A 29 10.60 -8.25 10.70
C GLY A 29 10.99 -7.47 9.45
N LYS A 30 11.10 -8.13 8.29
CA LYS A 30 11.24 -7.45 7.00
C LYS A 30 9.92 -6.81 6.61
N PHE A 31 10.01 -5.77 5.81
CA PHE A 31 8.90 -5.18 5.08
C PHE A 31 9.01 -5.56 3.61
N ASN A 32 7.91 -5.85 2.96
CA ASN A 32 7.80 -5.57 1.53
C ASN A 32 7.30 -4.14 1.37
N CYS A 33 7.89 -3.36 0.47
CA CYS A 33 7.39 -2.05 0.04
C CYS A 33 7.40 -1.92 -1.48
N GLY A 34 6.71 -0.92 -2.02
CA GLY A 34 6.71 -0.66 -3.45
C GLY A 34 5.70 0.39 -3.89
N SER A 35 5.70 0.66 -5.20
CA SER A 35 4.68 1.46 -5.89
C SER A 35 4.69 1.20 -7.41
N VAL A 36 3.70 1.75 -8.11
CA VAL A 36 3.66 1.90 -9.57
C VAL A 36 3.72 3.39 -9.89
N GLU A 37 4.87 3.88 -10.36
CA GLU A 37 5.14 5.32 -10.45
C GLU A 37 4.54 5.98 -11.70
N ASN A 38 4.50 5.26 -12.83
CA ASN A 38 4.13 5.81 -14.14
C ASN A 38 4.87 7.12 -14.45
N ASP A 39 6.20 7.09 -14.38
CA ASP A 39 7.08 8.24 -14.60
C ASP A 39 6.89 8.95 -15.95
N LEU A 40 6.37 8.24 -16.95
CA LEU A 40 6.03 8.80 -18.27
C LEU A 40 4.73 9.63 -18.26
N GLY A 41 3.96 9.62 -17.17
CA GLY A 41 2.71 10.37 -17.03
C GLY A 41 1.61 9.91 -18.01
N MET A 42 1.69 8.67 -18.50
CA MET A 42 0.79 8.18 -19.54
C MET A 42 -0.54 7.70 -18.94
N PRO A 43 -1.70 7.94 -19.60
CA PRO A 43 -2.97 7.41 -19.12
C PRO A 43 -3.02 5.87 -19.07
N VAL A 44 -2.21 5.23 -19.93
CA VAL A 44 -2.03 3.78 -20.01
C VAL A 44 -0.54 3.53 -20.22
N ALA A 45 0.05 2.62 -19.43
CA ALA A 45 1.43 2.18 -19.62
C ALA A 45 1.51 0.65 -19.62
N ALA A 46 2.32 0.10 -20.52
CA ALA A 46 2.58 -1.33 -20.56
C ALA A 46 3.32 -1.78 -19.30
N VAL A 47 3.25 -3.08 -18.98
CA VAL A 47 3.93 -3.69 -17.81
C VAL A 47 5.42 -3.29 -17.72
N VAL A 48 6.11 -3.22 -18.86
CA VAL A 48 7.55 -2.89 -18.93
C VAL A 48 7.85 -1.39 -18.80
N THR A 49 6.85 -0.51 -18.89
CA THR A 49 7.01 0.96 -18.84
C THR A 49 6.19 1.61 -17.73
N MET A 50 5.46 0.85 -16.91
CA MET A 50 4.64 1.40 -15.83
C MET A 50 5.46 1.88 -14.63
N ASP A 51 6.76 1.59 -14.63
CA ASP A 51 7.69 1.93 -13.56
C ASP A 51 7.25 1.38 -12.19
N PHE A 52 6.94 0.08 -12.19
CA PHE A 52 6.70 -0.68 -10.97
C PHE A 52 8.02 -1.03 -10.30
N TRP A 53 8.02 -0.94 -8.97
CA TRP A 53 9.12 -1.44 -8.16
C TRP A 53 8.60 -2.04 -6.85
N THR A 54 9.35 -2.99 -6.28
CA THR A 54 9.10 -3.52 -4.95
C THR A 54 10.40 -3.87 -4.27
N CYS A 55 10.45 -3.90 -2.93
CA CYS A 55 11.60 -4.40 -2.21
C CYS A 55 11.27 -5.02 -0.85
N ASN A 56 11.92 -6.15 -0.55
CA ASN A 56 11.90 -6.83 0.74
C ASN A 56 13.09 -6.38 1.60
N THR A 57 12.86 -5.46 2.52
CA THR A 57 13.91 -4.72 3.23
C THR A 57 13.69 -4.65 4.74
N PHE A 58 14.77 -4.43 5.49
CA PHE A 58 14.69 -3.94 6.88
C PHE A 58 14.79 -2.41 6.99
N ASN A 59 15.21 -1.72 5.91
CA ASN A 59 15.44 -0.29 5.86
C ASN A 59 14.39 0.42 4.99
N LEU A 60 13.12 0.24 5.36
CA LEU A 60 11.97 0.77 4.63
C LEU A 60 12.09 2.30 4.37
N ALA A 61 12.50 3.07 5.37
CA ALA A 61 12.58 4.51 5.25
C ALA A 61 13.59 4.98 4.20
N ALA A 62 14.69 4.24 3.97
CA ALA A 62 15.66 4.60 2.94
C ALA A 62 15.07 4.48 1.52
N HIS A 63 14.43 3.34 1.21
CA HIS A 63 13.81 3.08 -0.09
C HIS A 63 12.72 4.10 -0.44
N MET A 64 11.89 4.46 0.56
CA MET A 64 10.81 5.44 0.36
C MET A 64 11.36 6.88 0.24
N ARG A 65 12.39 7.26 1.01
CA ARG A 65 13.01 8.59 0.89
C ARG A 65 13.73 8.80 -0.44
N GLU A 66 14.43 7.78 -0.93
CA GLU A 66 15.09 7.82 -2.24
C GLU A 66 14.11 8.14 -3.37
N ARG A 67 12.84 7.77 -3.21
CA ARG A 67 11.74 8.01 -4.16
C ARG A 67 10.88 9.22 -3.80
N HIS A 68 11.38 10.06 -2.89
CA HIS A 68 10.78 11.33 -2.50
C HIS A 68 9.40 11.23 -1.83
N TYR A 69 9.09 10.11 -1.18
CA TYR A 69 7.96 10.06 -0.26
C TYR A 69 8.23 10.96 0.95
N ASP A 70 7.20 11.68 1.41
CA ASP A 70 7.33 12.73 2.43
C ASP A 70 6.58 12.41 3.73
N ALA A 71 5.57 11.52 3.69
CA ALA A 71 4.87 11.07 4.88
C ALA A 71 4.40 9.62 4.77
N TYR A 72 4.05 9.04 5.91
CA TYR A 72 3.52 7.69 6.03
C TYR A 72 2.45 7.59 7.11
N GLN A 73 1.62 6.57 7.03
CA GLN A 73 0.68 6.18 8.08
C GLN A 73 0.84 4.70 8.38
N ILE A 74 0.77 4.32 9.65
CA ILE A 74 0.87 2.94 10.11
C ILE A 74 -0.50 2.45 10.57
N VAL A 75 -0.89 1.25 10.14
CA VAL A 75 -2.06 0.53 10.64
C VAL A 75 -1.60 -0.78 11.27
N GLU A 76 -2.02 -1.02 12.51
CA GLU A 76 -1.76 -2.25 13.25
C GLU A 76 -2.81 -3.31 12.92
N ILE A 77 -2.37 -4.47 12.43
CA ILE A 77 -3.25 -5.54 11.97
C ILE A 77 -3.11 -6.74 12.90
N ALA A 78 -4.21 -7.09 13.57
CA ALA A 78 -4.25 -8.21 14.53
C ALA A 78 -4.10 -9.58 13.84
N THR A 79 -4.70 -9.72 12.66
CA THR A 79 -4.70 -10.94 11.83
C THR A 79 -4.15 -10.64 10.43
N PRO A 80 -2.83 -10.39 10.31
CA PRO A 80 -2.22 -9.98 9.05
C PRO A 80 -2.09 -11.16 8.07
N HIS A 81 -2.16 -10.86 6.77
CA HIS A 81 -2.01 -11.84 5.68
C HIS A 81 -0.84 -11.49 4.73
N PRO A 82 0.44 -11.56 5.17
CA PRO A 82 1.59 -11.17 4.35
C PRO A 82 1.70 -11.93 3.02
N GLN A 83 1.33 -13.20 3.00
CA GLN A 83 1.38 -14.01 1.77
C GLN A 83 0.37 -13.51 0.73
N ALA A 84 -0.87 -13.22 1.14
CA ALA A 84 -1.89 -12.70 0.22
C ALA A 84 -1.51 -11.30 -0.31
N ALA A 85 -0.92 -10.45 0.54
CA ALA A 85 -0.40 -9.15 0.12
C ALA A 85 0.75 -9.29 -0.89
N TRP A 86 1.66 -10.24 -0.67
CA TRP A 86 2.73 -10.53 -1.62
C TRP A 86 2.19 -11.05 -2.96
N GLU A 87 1.20 -11.93 -2.95
CA GLU A 87 0.53 -12.40 -4.17
C GLU A 87 -0.13 -11.25 -4.94
N ALA A 88 -0.73 -10.29 -4.23
CA ALA A 88 -1.25 -9.06 -4.85
C ALA A 88 -0.12 -8.23 -5.49
N VAL A 89 1.03 -8.06 -4.82
CA VAL A 89 2.21 -7.36 -5.39
C VAL A 89 2.70 -8.06 -6.67
N VAL A 90 2.83 -9.39 -6.64
CA VAL A 90 3.25 -10.19 -7.82
C VAL A 90 2.25 -10.07 -8.96
N TRP A 91 0.95 -10.01 -8.65
CA TRP A 91 -0.07 -9.79 -9.67
C TRP A 91 0.00 -8.39 -10.27
N ILE A 92 0.11 -7.35 -9.43
CA ILE A 92 0.25 -5.94 -9.83
C ILE A 92 1.45 -5.77 -10.76
N SER A 93 2.59 -6.39 -10.44
CA SER A 93 3.82 -6.30 -11.25
C SER A 93 3.69 -6.83 -12.68
N ARG A 94 2.56 -7.47 -13.01
CA ARG A 94 2.26 -8.06 -14.33
C ARG A 94 1.06 -7.43 -15.00
N GLN A 95 0.42 -6.46 -14.37
CA GLN A 95 -0.69 -5.72 -14.97
C GLN A 95 -0.18 -4.48 -15.69
N PRO A 96 -0.83 -4.02 -16.77
CA PRO A 96 -0.59 -2.68 -17.26
C PRO A 96 -1.12 -1.64 -16.25
N TYR A 97 -0.53 -0.45 -16.28
CA TYR A 97 -1.06 0.71 -15.59
C TYR A 97 -2.25 1.29 -16.36
N LEU A 98 -3.31 1.66 -15.65
CA LEU A 98 -4.44 2.43 -16.17
C LEU A 98 -4.75 3.56 -15.17
N VAL A 99 -4.83 4.80 -15.67
CA VAL A 99 -5.14 5.95 -14.82
C VAL A 99 -6.46 5.79 -14.06
N LEU A 100 -7.41 5.01 -14.60
CA LEU A 100 -8.64 4.61 -13.92
C LEU A 100 -8.59 3.12 -13.54
N GLY A 101 -8.68 2.83 -12.25
CA GLY A 101 -8.91 1.47 -11.73
C GLY A 101 -7.68 0.56 -11.66
N ARG A 102 -6.49 1.00 -12.14
CA ARG A 102 -5.19 0.31 -12.05
C ARG A 102 -4.03 1.32 -11.97
N ASN A 103 -4.12 2.26 -11.03
CA ASN A 103 -3.07 3.23 -10.74
C ASN A 103 -2.44 2.98 -9.35
N CYS A 104 -1.53 3.86 -8.92
CA CYS A 104 -0.85 3.73 -7.63
C CYS A 104 -1.81 3.60 -6.43
N LEU A 105 -2.96 4.28 -6.48
CA LEU A 105 -3.98 4.27 -5.45
C LEU A 105 -4.70 2.92 -5.41
N ASP A 106 -5.14 2.42 -6.56
CA ASP A 106 -5.74 1.08 -6.71
C ASP A 106 -4.80 -0.04 -6.23
N ASP A 107 -3.52 0.08 -6.56
CA ASP A 107 -2.51 -0.92 -6.22
C ASP A 107 -2.20 -0.93 -4.72
N VAL A 108 -2.06 0.25 -4.11
CA VAL A 108 -1.92 0.36 -2.64
C VAL A 108 -3.17 -0.19 -1.95
N TYR A 109 -4.37 0.13 -2.44
CA TYR A 109 -5.62 -0.42 -1.92
C TYR A 109 -5.63 -1.96 -1.99
N ASP A 110 -5.28 -2.53 -3.14
CA ASP A 110 -5.29 -3.99 -3.33
C ASP A 110 -4.30 -4.69 -2.40
N VAL A 111 -3.08 -4.16 -2.24
CA VAL A 111 -2.07 -4.72 -1.32
C VAL A 111 -2.53 -4.61 0.14
N MET A 112 -3.03 -3.44 0.56
CA MET A 112 -3.45 -3.22 1.95
C MET A 112 -4.70 -4.05 2.28
N ARG A 113 -5.67 -4.16 1.37
CA ARG A 113 -6.85 -5.02 1.56
C ARG A 113 -6.44 -6.49 1.63
N ALA A 114 -5.53 -6.93 0.76
CA ALA A 114 -5.01 -8.31 0.78
C ALA A 114 -4.26 -8.63 2.07
N TYR A 115 -3.57 -7.64 2.64
CA TYR A 115 -2.90 -7.79 3.93
C TYR A 115 -3.87 -7.88 5.13
N GLY A 116 -5.12 -7.43 4.95
CA GLY A 116 -6.16 -7.46 5.98
C GLY A 116 -6.45 -6.11 6.64
N VAL A 117 -6.12 -4.98 5.99
CA VAL A 117 -6.50 -3.66 6.50
C VAL A 117 -8.02 -3.49 6.38
N PRO A 118 -8.74 -3.29 7.50
CA PRO A 118 -10.19 -3.14 7.47
C PRO A 118 -10.59 -1.73 6.99
N ASN A 119 -11.80 -1.61 6.44
CA ASN A 119 -12.46 -0.33 6.15
C ASN A 119 -11.66 0.67 5.31
N LEU A 120 -10.82 0.20 4.39
CA LEU A 120 -10.10 1.09 3.48
C LEU A 120 -11.08 1.94 2.64
N PRO A 121 -10.82 3.25 2.44
CA PRO A 121 -11.57 4.05 1.50
C PRO A 121 -11.41 3.46 0.09
N VAL A 122 -12.52 3.35 -0.64
CA VAL A 122 -12.53 2.81 -2.00
C VAL A 122 -11.89 3.85 -2.95
N PRO A 123 -10.90 3.47 -3.79
CA PRO A 123 -10.21 4.36 -4.72
C PRO A 123 -11.11 5.30 -5.51
N GLU A 124 -12.24 4.79 -6.00
CA GLU A 124 -13.16 5.50 -6.86
C GLU A 124 -13.96 6.59 -6.13
N HIS A 125 -13.97 6.59 -4.79
CA HIS A 125 -14.64 7.62 -3.97
C HIS A 125 -13.74 8.83 -3.70
N GLU A 126 -12.43 8.65 -3.73
CA GLU A 126 -11.43 9.72 -3.60
C GLU A 126 -10.24 9.39 -4.50
N ILE A 127 -10.27 9.94 -5.71
CA ILE A 127 -9.33 9.62 -6.78
C ILE A 127 -7.97 10.33 -6.61
N LEU A 128 -7.86 11.32 -5.73
CA LEU A 128 -6.63 12.06 -5.52
C LEU A 128 -5.77 11.34 -4.46
N PRO A 129 -4.58 10.81 -4.80
CA PRO A 129 -3.81 9.98 -3.87
C PRO A 129 -3.47 10.67 -2.55
N ALA A 130 -3.18 11.97 -2.58
CA ALA A 130 -2.90 12.73 -1.35
C ALA A 130 -4.13 12.82 -0.43
N ARG A 131 -5.33 13.02 -0.98
CA ARG A 131 -6.57 13.08 -0.21
C ARG A 131 -7.00 11.70 0.27
N TRP A 132 -6.89 10.68 -0.57
CA TRP A 132 -7.18 9.30 -0.18
C TRP A 132 -6.31 8.84 0.99
N PHE A 133 -5.01 9.19 0.96
CA PHE A 133 -4.09 8.94 2.07
C PHE A 133 -4.56 9.58 3.39
N GLU A 134 -5.11 10.80 3.36
CA GLU A 134 -5.64 11.49 4.54
C GLU A 134 -6.86 10.78 5.16
N LEU A 135 -7.57 9.94 4.40
CA LEU A 135 -8.75 9.20 4.86
C LEU A 135 -8.41 7.85 5.53
N LEU A 136 -7.15 7.44 5.51
CA LEU A 136 -6.69 6.20 6.11
C LEU A 136 -6.71 6.26 7.65
N PRO A 137 -6.85 5.12 8.35
CA PRO A 137 -7.08 5.07 9.81
C PRO A 137 -5.85 5.34 10.68
N GLY A 138 -4.73 5.84 10.13
CA GLY A 138 -3.51 6.14 10.87
C GLY A 138 -3.20 7.63 10.93
N ASP A 139 -2.41 8.07 11.90
CA ASP A 139 -1.95 9.46 11.95
C ASP A 139 -0.79 9.67 10.97
N PRO A 140 -0.86 10.64 10.03
CA PRO A 140 0.26 10.98 9.16
C PRO A 140 1.50 11.35 9.96
N GLN A 141 2.61 10.67 9.68
CA GLN A 141 3.93 10.97 10.23
C GLN A 141 4.85 11.45 9.11
N PRO A 142 5.64 12.53 9.31
CA PRO A 142 6.63 12.94 8.34
C PRO A 142 7.74 11.90 8.21
N LEU A 143 8.15 11.57 6.99
CA LEU A 143 9.23 10.62 6.72
C LEU A 143 10.62 11.24 6.97
N GLU A 144 10.74 12.57 6.86
CA GLU A 144 11.99 13.31 7.11
C GLU A 144 12.40 13.31 8.58
N ALA A 145 11.43 13.35 9.52
CA ALA A 145 11.72 13.33 10.96
C ALA A 145 12.05 11.93 11.49
N ALA A 146 11.62 10.88 10.78
CA ALA A 146 11.86 9.50 11.17
C ALA A 146 13.25 9.06 10.69
N THR A 147 14.24 8.97 11.58
CA THR A 147 15.56 8.37 11.25
C THR A 147 15.39 6.91 10.78
N THR A 148 14.38 6.22 11.33
CA THR A 148 13.93 4.88 10.94
C THR A 148 12.44 4.74 11.26
N ILE A 149 11.66 4.09 10.39
CA ILE A 149 10.38 3.52 10.82
C ILE A 149 10.71 2.41 11.82
N PRO A 150 10.31 2.51 13.10
CA PRO A 150 10.88 1.69 14.16
C PRO A 150 10.60 0.20 13.91
N LEU A 151 11.66 -0.60 13.79
CA LEU A 151 11.55 -2.06 13.76
C LEU A 151 11.18 -2.58 15.16
N ARG A 152 10.35 -3.61 15.25
CA ARG A 152 9.93 -4.19 16.55
C ARG A 152 10.73 -5.44 16.91
N GLY A 153 11.13 -5.53 18.18
CA GLY A 153 11.70 -6.75 18.77
C GLY A 153 12.92 -7.30 18.00
N LEU A 154 12.94 -8.61 17.76
CA LEU A 154 14.03 -9.34 17.09
C LEU A 154 14.37 -8.81 15.68
N ALA A 155 13.45 -8.09 15.02
CA ALA A 155 13.69 -7.45 13.74
C ALA A 155 14.82 -6.41 13.81
N SER A 156 14.86 -5.63 14.88
CA SER A 156 15.88 -4.61 15.12
C SER A 156 17.29 -5.20 15.29
N LEU A 157 17.38 -6.42 15.82
CA LEU A 157 18.62 -7.16 15.97
C LEU A 157 19.07 -7.78 14.64
N ARG A 158 18.13 -8.32 13.85
CA ARG A 158 18.42 -8.94 12.54
C ARG A 158 18.83 -7.94 11.48
N ALA A 159 18.26 -6.74 11.46
CA ALA A 159 18.66 -5.66 10.56
C ALA A 159 20.13 -5.21 10.74
N ARG A 160 20.76 -5.61 11.86
CA ARG A 160 22.16 -5.31 12.16
C ARG A 160 23.12 -6.46 11.81
N LEU A 161 22.60 -7.58 11.29
CA LEU A 161 23.42 -8.73 10.92
C LEU A 161 24.04 -8.52 9.52
N PRO A 162 25.34 -8.76 9.35
CA PRO A 162 25.97 -8.80 8.03
C PRO A 162 25.26 -9.81 7.12
N GLY A 163 24.92 -9.40 5.89
CA GLY A 163 24.24 -10.26 4.91
C GLY A 163 22.71 -10.18 4.90
N SER A 164 22.09 -9.27 5.67
CA SER A 164 20.67 -8.94 5.50
C SER A 164 20.48 -8.12 4.22
N HIS A 165 20.59 -8.76 3.07
CA HIS A 165 20.40 -8.10 1.78
C HIS A 165 18.92 -7.76 1.57
N ASP A 166 18.73 -6.58 0.99
CA ASP A 166 17.47 -6.19 0.39
C ASP A 166 17.25 -7.03 -0.87
N ASP A 167 16.01 -7.45 -1.08
CA ASP A 167 15.62 -8.25 -2.24
C ASP A 167 14.51 -7.52 -2.97
N CYS A 168 14.88 -6.86 -4.07
CA CYS A 168 14.00 -5.99 -4.83
C CYS A 168 13.51 -6.62 -6.14
N ASP A 169 13.78 -7.91 -6.36
CA ASP A 169 13.34 -8.63 -7.54
C ASP A 169 12.14 -9.53 -7.21
N ILE A 170 11.20 -9.62 -8.15
CA ILE A 170 10.16 -10.64 -8.11
C ILE A 170 10.68 -11.86 -8.86
N PRO A 171 10.75 -13.05 -8.24
CA PRO A 171 11.14 -14.26 -8.94
C PRO A 171 10.23 -14.50 -10.15
N ALA A 172 10.83 -14.78 -11.31
CA ALA A 172 10.06 -15.06 -12.54
C ALA A 172 9.08 -16.23 -12.38
N THR A 173 9.37 -17.16 -11.46
CA THR A 173 8.53 -18.32 -11.14
C THR A 173 7.39 -18.02 -10.17
N ALA A 174 7.29 -16.80 -9.61
CA ALA A 174 6.20 -16.46 -8.70
C ALA A 174 4.85 -16.53 -9.44
N THR A 175 3.80 -16.97 -8.77
CA THR A 175 2.46 -17.03 -9.38
C THR A 175 1.76 -15.68 -9.18
N ALA A 176 1.25 -15.09 -10.26
CA ALA A 176 0.49 -13.85 -10.24
C ALA A 176 -1.01 -14.15 -10.20
N THR A 177 -1.53 -14.44 -9.01
CA THR A 177 -2.96 -14.67 -8.82
C THR A 177 -3.66 -13.33 -8.56
N PRO A 178 -4.71 -12.96 -9.32
CA PRO A 178 -5.47 -11.75 -9.04
C PRO A 178 -6.09 -11.81 -7.64
N PRO A 179 -6.15 -10.67 -6.92
CA PRO A 179 -6.92 -10.57 -5.69
C PRO A 179 -8.38 -11.01 -5.91
N PRO A 180 -9.02 -11.69 -4.94
CA PRO A 180 -10.36 -12.26 -5.14
C PRO A 180 -11.44 -11.26 -5.59
N TRP A 181 -11.35 -9.99 -5.19
CA TRP A 181 -12.29 -8.95 -5.59
C TRP A 181 -12.03 -8.34 -6.98
N ARG A 182 -10.90 -8.68 -7.62
CA ARG A 182 -10.60 -8.31 -9.02
C ARG A 182 -10.97 -9.44 -9.99
N VAL A 183 -11.55 -10.54 -9.51
CA VAL A 183 -12.02 -11.67 -10.32
C VAL A 183 -13.52 -11.60 -10.51
N LYS A 184 -13.97 -11.42 -11.76
CA LYS A 184 -15.39 -11.37 -12.09
C LYS A 184 -16.12 -12.66 -11.71
N GLY A 185 -17.25 -12.52 -11.04
CA GLY A 185 -18.09 -13.60 -10.52
C GLY A 185 -17.62 -14.20 -9.19
N ALA A 186 -16.50 -13.73 -8.62
CA ALA A 186 -16.04 -14.23 -7.32
C ALA A 186 -16.90 -13.65 -6.17
N PRO A 187 -17.12 -14.39 -5.08
CA PRO A 187 -17.90 -13.88 -3.93
C PRO A 187 -17.39 -12.54 -3.37
N HIS A 188 -16.08 -12.31 -3.42
CA HIS A 188 -15.46 -11.07 -2.96
C HIS A 188 -15.59 -9.89 -3.93
N GLU A 189 -15.95 -10.12 -5.20
CA GLU A 189 -16.28 -9.06 -6.14
C GLU A 189 -17.55 -8.34 -5.69
N GLN A 190 -18.57 -9.07 -5.23
CA GLN A 190 -19.83 -8.48 -4.79
C GLN A 190 -19.61 -7.52 -3.59
N ASP A 191 -18.83 -7.92 -2.58
CA ASP A 191 -18.46 -7.04 -1.46
C ASP A 191 -17.75 -5.76 -1.95
N PHE A 192 -16.86 -5.88 -2.95
CA PHE A 192 -16.21 -4.71 -3.53
C PHE A 192 -17.19 -3.81 -4.29
N LEU A 193 -18.07 -4.39 -5.11
CA LEU A 193 -19.09 -3.65 -5.84
C LEU A 193 -20.10 -2.97 -4.90
N GLU A 194 -20.49 -3.62 -3.81
CA GLU A 194 -21.36 -3.03 -2.79
C GLU A 194 -20.67 -1.84 -2.11
N ARG A 195 -19.37 -1.94 -1.81
CA ARG A 195 -18.60 -0.81 -1.27
C ARG A 195 -18.40 0.31 -2.30
N LEU A 196 -18.25 -0.04 -3.58
CA LEU A 196 -18.13 0.93 -4.68
C LEU A 196 -19.45 1.70 -4.90
N LEU A 197 -20.59 0.99 -4.84
CA LEU A 197 -21.93 1.54 -5.09
C LEU A 197 -22.58 2.15 -3.85
N GLY A 198 -22.12 1.77 -2.65
CA GLY A 198 -22.67 2.27 -1.39
C GLY A 198 -22.32 3.74 -1.16
N GLU A 199 -23.35 4.58 -1.01
CA GLU A 199 -23.20 5.91 -0.42
C GLU A 199 -22.48 5.77 0.92
N HIS A 200 -21.52 6.66 1.21
CA HIS A 200 -20.95 6.84 2.54
C HIS A 200 -22.08 6.91 3.58
N ARG A 201 -22.43 5.77 4.20
CA ARG A 201 -23.09 5.78 5.50
C ARG A 201 -22.04 6.23 6.48
N GLY A 202 -21.83 7.54 6.50
CA GLY A 202 -21.09 8.23 7.53
C GLY A 202 -21.55 7.68 8.86
N THR A 203 -20.60 7.19 9.64
CA THR A 203 -20.83 6.88 11.04
C THR A 203 -21.49 8.13 11.66
N PRO A 204 -22.64 8.02 12.35
CA PRO A 204 -23.23 9.19 12.97
C PRO A 204 -22.21 9.76 13.96
N VAL A 205 -21.82 11.02 13.73
CA VAL A 205 -21.14 11.84 14.73
C VAL A 205 -22.04 11.80 15.95
N THR A 206 -21.59 11.10 16.99
CA THR A 206 -22.26 11.16 18.28
C THR A 206 -22.06 12.58 18.80
N ASP A 207 -23.13 13.36 18.68
CA ASP A 207 -23.27 14.67 19.27
C ASP A 207 -23.14 14.51 20.78
N LYS A 208 -21.90 14.67 21.29
CA LYS A 208 -21.68 14.82 22.72
C LYS A 208 -22.23 16.17 23.12
N GLN A 209 -23.47 16.10 23.59
CA GLN A 209 -24.18 17.11 24.36
C GLN A 209 -23.22 17.97 25.17
N ARG A 210 -23.22 19.27 24.84
CA ARG A 210 -22.79 20.33 25.75
C ARG A 210 -23.76 20.33 26.94
N THR A 211 -23.26 19.93 28.10
CA THR A 211 -23.75 20.39 29.41
C THR A 211 -23.03 21.67 29.78
#